data_AF-A0A0C9XQI8-F1
#
_entry.id   AF-A0A0C9XQI8-F1
#
_cell.length_a   1.000
_cell.length_b   1.000
_cell.length_c   1.000
_cell.angle_alpha   90.00
_cell.angle_beta   90.00
_cell.angle_gamma   90.00
#
_symmetry.space_group_name_H-M   'P 1'
#
loop_
_entity.id
_entity.type
_entity.pdbx_description
1 polymer ?
#
loop_
_entity_poly.entity_id
_entity_poly.type
_entity_poly.pdbx_seq_one_letter_code
_entity_poly.pdbx_strand_id
1 'polypeptide(L)'
;MVSDEPWMVPDIRFIYSKGVSIQPGPEAAETCIPSTEDIRIISGSEAKKLFGVGAQIMGGVTVHALITHYYHWSAGLWFEFWRTYSSLDTAITSKGNTTLPTVRRLMFNHLDAFH
;
A
#
# COMPACT_ATOMS: atom_id res chain seq x y z
N MET A 1 5.12 4.62 -8.93
CA MET A 1 5.93 5.59 -8.15
C MET A 1 6.97 6.21 -9.06
N VAL A 2 7.40 7.45 -8.81
CA VAL A 2 8.42 8.14 -9.63
C VAL A 2 9.66 8.41 -8.77
N SER A 3 10.83 7.96 -9.21
CA SER A 3 12.13 8.22 -8.58
C SER A 3 13.24 8.09 -9.62
N ASP A 4 14.16 9.06 -9.65
CA ASP A 4 15.40 8.96 -10.44
C ASP A 4 16.51 8.18 -9.71
N GLU A 5 16.27 7.85 -8.44
CA GLU A 5 17.13 7.01 -7.59
C GLU A 5 16.35 5.77 -7.14
N PRO A 6 16.09 4.80 -8.04
CA PRO A 6 15.23 3.64 -7.73
C PRO A 6 15.81 2.74 -6.62
N TRP A 7 17.12 2.72 -6.42
CA TRP A 7 17.78 1.92 -5.37
C TRP A 7 17.51 2.42 -3.94
N MET A 8 17.03 3.67 -3.79
CA MET A 8 16.62 4.21 -2.50
C MET A 8 15.20 3.78 -2.11
N VAL A 9 14.44 3.26 -3.07
CA VAL A 9 13.08 2.76 -2.81
C VAL A 9 13.19 1.32 -2.32
N PRO A 10 12.52 0.96 -1.21
CA PRO A 10 12.44 -0.43 -0.78
C PRO A 10 11.88 -1.33 -1.89
N ASP A 11 12.24 -2.62 -1.85
CA ASP A 11 11.66 -3.61 -2.76
C ASP A 11 10.12 -3.55 -2.69
N ILE A 12 9.49 -3.51 -3.87
CA ILE A 12 8.03 -3.32 -4.01
C ILE A 12 7.22 -4.36 -3.24
N ARG A 13 7.77 -5.56 -3.00
CA ARG A 13 7.16 -6.63 -2.22
C ARG A 13 6.92 -6.25 -0.76
N PHE A 14 7.64 -5.26 -0.24
CA PHE A 14 7.48 -4.74 1.11
C PHE A 14 6.61 -3.48 1.18
N ILE A 15 6.19 -2.94 0.02
CA ILE A 15 5.41 -1.70 -0.09
C ILE A 15 3.96 -2.00 -0.47
N TYR A 16 3.75 -2.94 -1.40
CA TYR A 16 2.45 -3.20 -2.01
C TYR A 16 2.20 -4.70 -2.17
N SER A 17 0.93 -5.09 -2.08
CA SER A 17 0.47 -6.46 -2.33
C SER A 17 -0.54 -6.46 -3.47
N LYS A 18 -0.53 -7.53 -4.29
CA LYS A 18 -1.43 -7.67 -5.43
C LYS A 18 -2.92 -7.70 -5.04
N GLY A 19 -3.22 -7.96 -3.76
CA GLY A 19 -4.59 -7.95 -3.24
C GLY A 19 -5.44 -9.13 -3.72
N VAL A 20 -4.79 -10.24 -4.05
CA VAL A 20 -5.47 -11.51 -4.34
C VAL A 20 -5.93 -12.18 -3.05
N SER A 21 -6.91 -13.08 -3.16
CA SER A 21 -7.37 -13.87 -2.01
C SER A 21 -6.24 -14.71 -1.44
N ILE A 22 -5.94 -14.54 -0.15
CA ILE A 22 -4.85 -15.26 0.52
C ILE A 22 -5.29 -16.72 0.70
N GLN A 23 -4.54 -17.63 0.10
CA GLN A 23 -4.71 -19.07 0.28
C GLN A 23 -3.59 -19.64 1.16
N PRO A 24 -3.80 -20.75 1.88
CA PRO A 24 -2.75 -21.40 2.65
C PRO A 24 -1.67 -22.01 1.73
N GLY A 25 -0.41 -21.96 2.19
CA GLY A 25 0.73 -22.63 1.54
C GLY A 25 1.72 -21.66 0.88
N PRO A 26 2.99 -22.08 0.71
CA PRO A 26 4.05 -21.21 0.19
C PRO A 26 3.80 -20.75 -1.25
N GLU A 27 3.18 -21.59 -2.09
CA GLU A 27 2.84 -21.24 -3.48
C GLU A 27 1.84 -20.08 -3.56
N ALA A 28 0.92 -20.00 -2.60
CA ALA A 28 -0.05 -18.91 -2.53
C ALA A 28 0.54 -17.60 -2.00
N ALA A 29 1.67 -17.64 -1.28
CA ALA A 29 2.37 -16.43 -0.87
C ALA A 29 3.01 -15.73 -2.08
N GLU A 30 3.54 -16.49 -3.03
CA GLU A 30 4.15 -15.96 -4.25
C GLU A 30 3.12 -15.25 -5.15
N THR A 31 1.85 -15.68 -5.16
CA THR A 31 0.80 -15.02 -5.95
C THR A 31 0.40 -13.65 -5.39
N CYS A 32 0.74 -13.37 -4.12
CA CYS A 32 0.50 -12.07 -3.50
C CYS A 32 1.56 -11.02 -3.86
N ILE A 33 2.71 -11.45 -4.42
CA ILE A 33 3.79 -10.57 -4.83
C ILE A 33 3.36 -9.77 -6.07
N PRO A 34 3.44 -8.43 -6.02
CA PRO A 34 3.08 -7.61 -7.17
C PRO A 34 4.11 -7.74 -8.31
N SER A 35 3.62 -7.74 -9.55
CA SER A 35 4.43 -7.68 -10.76
C SER A 35 4.65 -6.23 -11.21
N THR A 36 5.43 -6.06 -12.29
CA THR A 36 5.64 -4.76 -12.96
C THR A 36 4.38 -4.20 -13.61
N GLU A 37 3.36 -5.02 -13.84
CA GLU A 37 2.04 -4.59 -14.31
C GLU A 37 1.21 -3.98 -13.17
N ASP A 38 1.40 -4.49 -11.94
CA ASP A 38 0.69 -4.02 -10.75
C ASP A 38 1.29 -2.71 -10.21
N ILE A 39 2.63 -2.65 -10.07
CA ILE A 39 3.34 -1.47 -9.61
C ILE A 39 4.75 -1.39 -10.20
N ARG A 40 5.15 -0.17 -10.57
CA ARG A 40 6.50 0.11 -11.09
C ARG A 40 7.06 1.42 -10.55
N ILE A 41 8.38 1.41 -10.34
CA ILE A 41 9.18 2.62 -10.11
C ILE A 41 9.70 3.04 -11.48
N ILE A 42 9.43 4.28 -11.86
CA ILE A 42 9.86 4.86 -13.13
C ILE A 42 10.64 6.15 -12.88
N SER A 43 11.53 6.50 -13.79
CA SER A 43 12.22 7.80 -13.78
C SER A 43 11.26 8.95 -14.06
N GLY A 44 11.66 10.17 -13.70
CA GLY A 44 10.94 11.38 -14.07
C GLY A 44 10.78 11.52 -15.59
N SER A 45 11.80 11.10 -16.35
CA SER A 45 11.78 11.13 -17.81
C SER A 45 10.74 10.19 -18.42
N GLU A 46 10.59 8.99 -17.85
CA GLU A 46 9.57 8.01 -18.26
C GLU A 46 8.17 8.47 -17.85
N ALA A 47 8.02 8.97 -16.63
CA ALA A 47 6.75 9.53 -16.16
C ALA A 47 6.27 10.65 -17.09
N LYS A 48 7.18 11.53 -17.52
CA LYS A 48 6.87 12.61 -18.47
C LYS A 48 6.40 12.09 -19.83
N LYS A 49 6.98 10.98 -20.31
CA LYS A 49 6.55 10.35 -21.57
C LYS A 49 5.15 9.73 -21.46
N LEU A 50 4.81 9.16 -20.31
CA LEU A 50 3.55 8.43 -20.09
C LEU A 50 2.38 9.35 -19.74
N PHE A 51 2.64 10.34 -18.89
CA PHE A 51 1.60 11.17 -18.26
C PHE A 51 1.68 12.65 -18.65
N GLY A 52 2.64 13.03 -19.51
CA GLY A 52 2.84 14.41 -19.94
C GLY A 52 3.51 15.27 -18.87
N VAL A 53 3.10 16.53 -18.75
CA VAL A 53 3.71 17.51 -17.82
C VAL A 53 3.02 17.59 -16.46
N GLY A 54 1.88 16.91 -16.29
CA GLY A 54 1.13 16.94 -15.04
C GLY A 54 1.63 15.88 -14.07
N ALA A 55 2.26 16.31 -12.98
CA ALA A 55 2.60 15.45 -11.85
C ALA A 55 2.19 16.12 -10.55
N GLN A 56 1.68 15.33 -9.60
CA GLN A 56 1.41 15.79 -8.24
C GLN A 56 2.30 15.04 -7.27
N ILE A 57 2.93 15.79 -6.36
CA ILE A 57 3.69 15.21 -5.26
C ILE A 57 2.70 14.73 -4.21
N MET A 58 2.68 13.42 -3.99
CA MET A 58 1.86 12.81 -2.96
C MET A 58 2.67 12.66 -1.67
N GLY A 59 2.69 13.71 -0.85
CA GLY A 59 3.36 13.70 0.45
C GLY A 59 2.55 13.04 1.57
N GLY A 60 3.24 12.49 2.57
CA GLY A 60 2.66 11.92 3.79
C GLY A 60 2.36 10.42 3.71
N VAL A 61 1.98 9.85 4.86
CA VAL A 61 1.75 8.41 4.98
C VAL A 61 0.52 7.97 4.19
N THR A 62 0.73 7.00 3.31
CA THR A 62 -0.35 6.29 2.60
C THR A 62 -0.42 4.87 3.16
N VAL A 63 -1.61 4.45 3.58
CA VAL A 63 -1.87 3.06 3.96
C VAL A 63 -2.53 2.35 2.79
N HIS A 64 -1.95 1.23 2.40
CA HIS A 64 -2.52 0.32 1.41
C HIS A 64 -3.37 -0.72 2.13
N ALA A 65 -4.64 -0.80 1.77
CA ALA A 65 -5.61 -1.67 2.43
C ALA A 65 -6.31 -2.56 1.39
N LEU A 66 -6.65 -3.79 1.81
CA LEU A 66 -7.41 -4.72 0.99
C LEU A 66 -8.80 -4.92 1.60
N ILE A 67 -9.85 -4.53 0.88
CA ILE A 67 -11.23 -4.79 1.29
C ILE A 67 -11.72 -5.99 0.48
N THR A 68 -11.89 -7.14 1.14
CA THR A 68 -12.46 -8.35 0.51
C THR A 68 -13.99 -8.35 0.51
N HIS A 69 -14.64 -7.55 1.36
CA HIS A 69 -16.09 -7.46 1.42
C HIS A 69 -16.59 -6.11 1.94
N TYR A 70 -17.49 -5.45 1.18
CA TYR A 70 -17.97 -4.10 1.47
C TYR A 70 -18.74 -3.94 2.79
N TYR A 71 -19.32 -5.00 3.36
CA TYR A 71 -20.02 -4.91 4.65
C TYR A 71 -19.09 -4.84 5.87
N HIS A 72 -17.82 -5.22 5.70
CA HIS A 72 -16.85 -5.27 6.80
C HIS A 72 -15.67 -4.31 6.61
N TRP A 73 -15.75 -3.42 5.63
CA TRP A 73 -14.65 -2.54 5.25
C TRP A 73 -14.12 -1.70 6.42
N SER A 74 -15.01 -1.13 7.23
CA SER A 74 -14.63 -0.29 8.37
C SER A 74 -13.94 -1.10 9.46
N ALA A 75 -14.48 -2.27 9.83
CA ALA A 75 -13.88 -3.13 10.84
C ALA A 75 -12.48 -3.61 10.42
N GLY A 76 -12.33 -4.09 9.18
CA GLY A 76 -11.04 -4.52 8.63
C GLY A 76 -10.00 -3.39 8.66
N LEU A 77 -10.37 -2.20 8.21
CA LEU A 77 -9.50 -1.02 8.23
C LEU A 77 -9.05 -0.64 9.64
N TRP A 78 -9.96 -0.64 10.62
CA TRP A 78 -9.61 -0.33 12.01
C TRP A 78 -8.60 -1.34 12.58
N PHE A 79 -8.78 -2.63 12.28
CA PHE A 79 -7.81 -3.66 12.68
C PHE A 79 -6.46 -3.49 11.98
N GLU A 80 -6.44 -3.15 10.69
CA GLU A 80 -5.20 -2.87 9.96
C GLU A 80 -4.45 -1.66 10.54
N PHE A 81 -5.14 -0.57 10.87
CA PHE A 81 -4.50 0.57 11.53
C PHE A 81 -3.95 0.19 12.89
N TRP A 82 -4.76 -0.48 13.73
CA TRP A 82 -4.31 -0.90 15.05
C TRP A 82 -3.07 -1.79 14.96
N ARG A 83 -3.11 -2.83 14.11
CA ARG A 83 -1.98 -3.72 13.87
C ARG A 83 -0.75 -2.95 13.38
N THR A 84 -0.91 -2.08 12.39
CA THR A 84 0.21 -1.33 11.78
C THR A 84 0.88 -0.42 12.80
N TYR A 85 0.09 0.41 13.49
CA TYR A 85 0.63 1.38 14.44
C TYR A 85 1.21 0.70 15.68
N SER A 86 0.56 -0.33 16.22
CA SER A 86 1.10 -1.09 17.37
C SER A 86 2.32 -1.94 17.05
N SER A 87 2.51 -2.35 15.78
CA SER A 87 3.74 -3.05 15.37
C SER A 87 4.92 -2.10 15.15
N LEU A 88 4.66 -0.86 14.76
CA LEU A 88 5.70 0.12 14.41
C LEU A 88 6.08 1.03 15.58
N ASP A 89 5.13 1.33 16.48
CA ASP A 89 5.34 2.10 17.70
C ASP A 89 5.07 1.22 18.92
N THR A 90 6.14 0.65 19.47
CA THR A 90 6.08 -0.19 20.66
C THR A 90 5.71 0.58 21.93
N ALA A 91 5.70 1.92 21.89
CA ALA A 91 5.29 2.79 22.98
C ALA A 91 3.84 3.30 22.82
N ILE A 92 3.10 2.83 21.81
CA ILE A 92 1.69 3.21 21.63
C ILE A 92 0.89 2.92 22.90
N THR A 93 0.13 3.90 23.35
CA THR A 93 -0.69 3.74 24.57
C THR A 93 -2.01 3.03 24.25
N SER A 94 -2.68 2.50 25.27
CA SER A 94 -4.03 1.94 25.13
C SER A 94 -5.09 2.94 24.66
N LYS A 95 -4.80 4.25 24.71
CA LYS A 95 -5.64 5.32 24.18
C LYS A 95 -5.33 5.67 22.72
N GLY A 96 -4.37 4.99 22.09
CA GLY A 96 -3.96 5.24 20.71
C GLY A 96 -2.98 6.40 20.53
N ASN A 97 -2.44 6.98 21.61
CA ASN A 97 -1.37 7.98 21.47
C ASN A 97 -0.10 7.32 20.95
N THR A 98 0.42 7.83 19.84
CA THR A 98 1.56 7.29 19.09
C THR A 98 2.46 8.43 18.60
N THR A 99 3.76 8.17 18.42
CA THR A 99 4.69 9.11 17.79
C THR A 99 4.67 9.01 16.26
N LEU A 100 3.97 8.03 15.70
CA LEU A 100 3.91 7.84 14.26
C LEU A 100 3.08 8.94 13.58
N PRO A 101 3.47 9.36 12.37
CA PRO A 101 2.70 10.33 11.60
C PRO A 101 1.28 9.83 11.30
N THR A 102 0.33 10.77 11.24
CA THR A 102 -1.06 10.48 10.87
C THR A 102 -1.17 10.06 9.40
N VAL A 103 -2.01 9.06 9.14
CA VAL A 103 -2.38 8.65 7.78
C VAL A 103 -2.97 9.84 7.02
N ARG A 104 -2.46 10.08 5.80
CA ARG A 104 -2.98 11.12 4.89
C ARG A 104 -3.84 10.55 3.78
N ARG A 105 -3.68 9.27 3.46
CA ARG A 105 -4.37 8.62 2.35
C ARG A 105 -4.58 7.13 2.62
N LEU A 106 -5.73 6.64 2.17
CA LEU A 106 -6.00 5.22 2.00
C LEU A 106 -5.97 4.92 0.50
N MET A 107 -5.26 3.86 0.15
CA MET A 107 -5.21 3.36 -1.22
C MET A 107 -5.71 1.92 -1.23
N PHE A 108 -6.64 1.64 -2.12
CA PHE A 108 -7.23 0.33 -2.31
C PHE A 108 -6.88 -0.19 -3.70
N ASN A 109 -6.73 -1.50 -3.81
CA ASN A 109 -6.59 -2.14 -5.11
C ASN A 109 -7.90 -1.97 -5.88
N HIS A 110 -7.79 -1.76 -7.19
CA HIS A 110 -8.96 -1.74 -8.05
C HIS A 110 -9.61 -3.13 -8.04
N LEU A 111 -10.92 -3.17 -7.80
CA LEU A 111 -11.73 -4.37 -7.92
C LEU A 111 -12.65 -4.19 -9.13
N ASP A 112 -12.66 -5.17 -10.03
CA ASP A 112 -13.63 -5.19 -11.13
C ASP A 112 -15.04 -5.36 -10.58
N ALA A 113 -16.02 -4.72 -11.22
CA ALA A 113 -17.42 -4.69 -10.78
C ALA A 113 -18.12 -6.07 -10.73
N PHE A 114 -17.45 -7.14 -11.17
CA PHE A 114 -17.97 -8.51 -11.21
C PHE A 114 -17.51 -9.38 -10.01
N HIS A 115 -16.80 -8.79 -9.05
CA HIS A 115 -16.36 -9.43 -7.81
C HIS A 115 -17.01 -8.81 -6.56
#